data_AF-A0A8I0E2Q2-F1
#
_entry.id   AF-A0A8I0E2Q2-F1
#
_cell.length_a   1.000
_cell.length_b   1.000
_cell.length_c   1.000
_cell.angle_alpha   90.00
_cell.angle_beta   90.00
_cell.angle_gamma   90.00
#
_symmetry.space_group_name_H-M   'P 1'
#
loop_
_entity.id
_entity.type
_entity.pdbx_description
1 polymer ?
#
loop_
_entity_poly.entity_id
_entity_poly.type
_entity_poly.pdbx_seq_one_letter_code
_entity_poly.pdbx_strand_id
1 'polypeptide(L)' 'MLHGETVHSPLPQDLPWWMPDHAVFFGVLYAVLFIIGSGLGVVFLKSIAETLREK' A
#
# COMPACT_ATOMS: atom_id res chain seq x y z
N MET A 1 0.32 29.01 -11.58
CA MET A 1 0.20 27.97 -12.61
C MET A 1 0.79 28.53 -13.89
N LEU A 2 1.91 27.96 -14.34
CA LEU A 2 2.51 28.27 -15.64
C LEU A 2 1.63 27.71 -16.76
N HIS A 3 1.68 28.32 -17.93
CA HIS A 3 0.86 27.90 -19.08
C HIS A 3 1.26 26.48 -19.50
N GLY A 4 0.32 25.52 -19.42
CA GLY A 4 0.57 24.10 -19.68
C GLY A 4 0.68 23.21 -18.44
N GLU A 5 0.62 23.76 -17.22
CA GLU A 5 0.48 22.95 -16.00
C GLU A 5 -0.95 22.39 -15.90
N THR A 6 -1.08 21.07 -15.72
CA THR A 6 -2.33 20.45 -15.28
C THR A 6 -2.63 20.91 -13.85
N VAL A 7 -3.90 20.89 -13.45
CA VAL A 7 -4.30 21.20 -12.07
C VAL A 7 -3.41 20.38 -11.12
N HIS A 8 -2.63 21.04 -10.27
CA HIS A 8 -1.88 20.37 -9.21
C HIS A 8 -2.89 19.68 -8.29
N SER A 9 -3.08 18.41 -8.57
CA SER A 9 -4.08 17.57 -7.94
C SER A 9 -3.33 16.63 -7.00
N PRO A 10 -3.76 16.50 -5.73
CA PRO A 10 -3.16 15.56 -4.80
C PRO A 10 -3.56 14.11 -5.10
N LEU A 11 -4.14 13.84 -6.28
CA LEU A 11 -4.61 12.52 -6.64
C LEU A 11 -3.42 11.62 -7.02
N PRO A 12 -3.41 10.34 -6.59
CA PRO A 12 -2.28 9.44 -6.80
C PRO A 12 -1.90 9.22 -8.27
N GLN A 13 -2.85 9.37 -9.19
CA GLN A 13 -2.59 9.23 -10.64
C GLN A 13 -1.76 10.37 -11.24
N ASP A 14 -1.70 11.53 -10.59
CA ASP A 14 -0.95 12.69 -11.07
C ASP A 14 0.51 12.68 -10.60
N LEU A 15 0.89 11.71 -9.77
CA LEU A 15 2.23 11.61 -9.21
C LEU A 15 3.15 10.84 -10.18
N PRO A 16 4.37 11.33 -10.50
CA PRO A 16 5.32 10.57 -11.31
C PRO A 16 5.94 9.43 -10.49
N TRP A 17 5.48 8.19 -10.71
CA TRP A 17 5.93 7.00 -9.95
C TRP A 17 7.38 6.61 -10.24
N TRP A 18 7.91 7.03 -11.40
CA TRP A 18 9.30 6.80 -11.79
C TRP A 18 10.27 7.81 -11.18
N MET A 19 9.76 8.86 -10.52
CA MET A 19 10.63 9.84 -9.86
C MET A 19 11.34 9.17 -8.68
N PRO A 20 12.68 9.30 -8.53
CA PRO A 20 13.44 8.50 -7.59
C PRO A 20 12.96 8.60 -6.13
N ASP A 21 12.57 9.79 -5.68
CA ASP A 21 12.06 10.05 -4.34
C ASP A 21 10.73 9.33 -4.08
N HIS A 22 9.79 9.38 -5.02
CA HIS A 22 8.53 8.66 -4.95
C HIS A 22 8.76 7.14 -4.96
N ALA A 23 9.61 6.65 -5.87
CA ALA A 23 9.91 5.22 -5.97
C ALA A 23 10.45 4.65 -4.65
N VAL A 24 11.37 5.38 -3.99
CA VAL A 24 11.92 4.97 -2.68
C VAL A 24 10.86 5.04 -1.59
N PHE A 25 10.14 6.16 -1.46
CA PHE A 25 9.13 6.33 -0.42
C PHE A 25 8.03 5.28 -0.50
N PHE A 26 7.40 5.12 -1.67
CA PHE A 26 6.32 4.15 -1.87
C PHE A 26 6.82 2.71 -1.82
N GLY A 27 8.03 2.44 -2.31
CA GLY A 27 8.64 1.11 -2.20
C GLY A 27 8.79 0.65 -0.74
N VAL A 28 9.34 1.50 0.12
CA VAL A 28 9.47 1.21 1.56
C VAL A 28 8.09 1.10 2.22
N LEU A 29 7.18 2.02 1.93
CA LEU A 29 5.81 2.00 2.45
C LEU A 29 5.12 0.67 2.14
N TYR A 30 5.14 0.23 0.89
CA TYR A 30 4.48 -1.00 0.46
C TYR A 30 5.16 -2.24 1.04
N ALA A 31 6.49 -2.23 1.21
CA ALA A 31 7.18 -3.33 1.90
C ALA A 31 6.72 -3.46 3.36
N VAL A 32 6.61 -2.35 4.09
CA VAL A 32 6.12 -2.36 5.47
C VAL A 32 4.66 -2.84 5.55
N LEU A 33 3.80 -2.31 4.68
CA LEU A 33 2.40 -2.73 4.62
C LEU A 33 2.26 -4.22 4.28
N PHE A 34 3.10 -4.76 3.40
CA PHE A 34 3.13 -6.18 3.07
C PHE A 34 3.53 -7.04 4.26
N ILE A 35 4.56 -6.63 5.02
CA ILE A 35 5.00 -7.35 6.22
C ILE A 35 3.89 -7.36 7.29
N ILE A 36 3.29 -6.21 7.58
CA ILE A 36 2.22 -6.12 8.58
C ILE A 36 0.98 -6.88 8.12
N GLY A 37 0.59 -6.70 6.85
CA GLY A 37 -0.57 -7.36 6.26
C GLY A 37 -0.42 -8.88 6.21
N SER A 38 0.77 -9.40 5.90
CA SER A 38 1.04 -10.84 5.94
C SER A 38 1.00 -11.40 7.36
N GLY A 39 1.59 -10.70 8.35
CA GLY A 39 1.52 -11.08 9.76
C GLY A 39 0.07 -11.13 10.27
N LEU A 40 -0.72 -10.09 9.98
CA LEU A 40 -2.13 -10.04 10.32
C LEU A 40 -2.93 -11.15 9.60
N GLY A 41 -2.66 -11.35 8.30
CA GLY A 41 -3.32 -12.36 7.49
C GLY A 41 -3.12 -13.77 8.01
N VAL A 42 -1.89 -14.11 8.46
CA VAL A 42 -1.60 -15.41 9.07
C VAL A 42 -2.42 -15.64 10.34
N VAL A 43 -2.47 -14.66 11.23
CA VAL A 43 -3.24 -14.77 12.48
C VAL A 43 -4.73 -14.88 12.17
N PHE A 44 -5.24 -14.03 11.29
CA PHE A 44 -6.65 -14.02 10.90
C PHE A 44 -7.10 -15.36 10.29
N LEU A 45 -6.31 -15.92 9.36
CA LEU A 45 -6.61 -17.22 8.75
C LEU A 45 -6.56 -18.35 9.78
N LYS A 46 -5.60 -18.32 10.72
CA LYS A 46 -5.54 -19.30 11.81
C LYS A 46 -6.77 -19.24 12.70
N SER A 47 -7.19 -18.04 13.11
CA SER A 47 -8.39 -17.86 13.95
C SER A 47 -9.64 -18.39 13.25
N ILE A 48 -9.79 -18.17 11.94
CA ILE A 48 -10.90 -18.74 11.16
C ILE A 48 -10.82 -20.27 11.15
N ALA A 49 -9.64 -20.83 10.86
CA ALA A 49 -9.46 -22.28 10.79
C ALA A 49 -9.75 -22.97 12.14
N GLU A 50 -9.33 -22.36 13.25
CA GLU A 50 -9.65 -22.84 14.60
C GLU A 50 -11.15 -22.80 14.86
N THR A 51 -11.81 -21.68 14.54
CA THR A 51 -13.27 -21.53 14.70
C THR A 51 -14.05 -22.57 13.91
N LEU A 52 -13.61 -22.89 12.68
CA LEU A 52 -14.26 -23.90 11.84
C LEU A 52 -13.98 -25.33 12.31
N ARG A 53 -12.86 -25.60 12.98
CA ARG A 53 -12.53 -26.92 13.51
C ARG A 53 -13.26 -27.25 14.80
N GLU A 54 -13.60 -26.22 15.58
CA GLU A 54 -14.31 -26.37 16.85
C GLU A 54 -15.84 -26.45 16.69
N LYS A 55 -16.33 -26.24 15.46
CA LYS A 55 -17.73 -26.33 15.09
C LYS A 55 -18.05 -27.67 14.42
#